data_AF-A0A2B1K991-F1
#
_entry.id   AF-A0A2B1K991-F1
#
_cell.length_a   1.000
_cell.length_b   1.000
_cell.length_c   1.000
_cell.angle_alpha   90.00
_cell.angle_beta   90.00
_cell.angle_gamma   90.00
#
_symmetry.space_group_name_H-M   'P 1'
#
loop_
_entity.id
_entity.type
_entity.pdbx_description
1 polymer ?
#
loop_
_entity_poly.entity_id
_entity_poly.type
_entity_poly.pdbx_seq_one_letter_code
_entity_poly.pdbx_strand_id
1 'polypeptide(L)' 'MLFTDELRDHVGELVQVVTAVEIVAGILLSVTDGAVSVRTSPSYGPPEDVLVRIPIISYVRLEG' A
#
# COMPACT_ATOMS: atom_id res chain seq x y z
N MET A 1 9.15 -5.16 15.79
CA MET A 1 9.36 -5.44 14.35
C MET A 1 9.28 -4.13 13.60
N LEU A 2 10.04 -3.96 12.52
CA LEU A 2 10.00 -2.74 11.72
C LEU A 2 8.73 -2.79 10.86
N PHE A 3 7.95 -1.70 10.81
CA PHE A 3 6.72 -1.60 10.00
C PHE A 3 6.89 -2.12 8.56
N THR A 4 8.03 -1.85 7.95
CA THR A 4 8.37 -2.32 6.59
C THR A 4 8.59 -3.82 6.49
N ASP A 5 9.12 -4.45 7.54
CA ASP A 5 9.38 -5.88 7.53
C ASP A 5 8.06 -6.66 7.61
N GLU A 6 7.13 -6.21 8.45
CA GLU A 6 5.78 -6.77 8.51
C GLU A 6 5.05 -6.60 7.17
N LEU A 7 5.10 -5.40 6.58
CA LEU A 7 4.47 -5.17 5.28
C LEU A 7 5.05 -6.02 4.15
N ARG A 8 6.34 -6.38 4.21
CA ARG A 8 6.97 -7.25 3.20
C ARG A 8 6.37 -8.65 3.18
N ASP A 9 5.90 -9.14 4.32
CA ASP A 9 5.26 -10.46 4.42
C ASP A 9 3.87 -10.49 3.75
N HIS A 10 3.28 -9.32 3.48
CA HIS A 10 1.97 -9.16 2.84
C HIS A 10 2.03 -8.75 1.36
N VAL A 11 3.21 -8.85 0.72
CA VAL A 11 3.34 -8.57 -0.72
C VAL A 11 2.50 -9.58 -1.52
N GLY A 12 1.64 -9.05 -2.41
CA GLY A 12 0.67 -9.80 -3.20
C GLY A 12 -0.74 -9.80 -2.61
N GLU A 13 -0.93 -9.29 -1.39
CA GLU A 13 -2.24 -9.24 -0.72
C GLU A 13 -2.97 -7.91 -1.00
N LEU A 14 -4.29 -7.94 -0.76
CA LEU A 14 -5.13 -6.74 -0.82
C LEU A 14 -4.92 -5.89 0.43
N VAL A 15 -4.53 -4.63 0.23
CA VAL A 15 -4.26 -3.69 1.30
C VAL A 15 -4.97 -2.36 1.07
N GLN A 16 -5.19 -1.63 2.15
CA GLN A 16 -5.59 -0.23 2.11
C GLN A 16 -4.52 0.60 2.81
N VAL A 17 -3.79 1.40 2.04
CA VAL A 17 -2.80 2.34 2.56
C VAL A 17 -3.49 3.66 2.87
N VAL A 18 -3.54 4.00 4.16
CA VAL A 18 -4.22 5.21 4.63
C VAL A 18 -3.19 6.29 4.89
N THR A 19 -3.33 7.41 4.19
CA THR A 19 -2.54 8.63 4.42
C THR A 19 -3.40 9.69 5.10
N ALA A 20 -2.83 10.86 5.37
CA ALA A 20 -3.59 11.99 5.90
C ALA A 20 -4.60 12.60 4.92
N VAL A 21 -4.47 12.33 3.61
CA VAL A 21 -5.23 13.00 2.55
C VAL A 21 -6.15 12.05 1.81
N GLU A 22 -5.72 10.81 1.62
CA GLU A 22 -6.45 9.81 0.82
C GLU A 22 -6.17 8.37 1.26
N ILE A 23 -7.01 7.45 0.77
CA ILE A 23 -6.87 6.01 0.94
C ILE A 23 -6.55 5.39 -0.41
N VAL A 24 -5.41 4.70 -0.50
CA VAL A 24 -5.00 3.94 -1.68
C VAL A 24 -5.29 2.47 -1.43
N ALA A 25 -6.32 1.93 -2.10
CA ALA A 25 -6.72 0.53 -1.99
C ALA A 25 -6.27 -0.27 -3.22
N GLY A 26 -5.67 -1.43 -2.99
CA GLY A 26 -5.16 -2.26 -4.08
C GLY A 26 -4.26 -3.39 -3.62
N ILE A 27 -3.56 -4.01 -4.57
CA ILE A 27 -2.62 -5.10 -4.31
C ILE A 27 -1.25 -4.52 -3.96
N LEU A 28 -0.69 -4.93 -2.83
CA LEU A 28 0.67 -4.55 -2.44
C LEU A 28 1.68 -5.23 -3.37
N LEU A 29 2.39 -4.46 -4.20
CA LEU A 29 3.35 -5.00 -5.17
C LEU A 29 4.75 -5.14 -4.58
N SER A 30 5.20 -4.14 -3.81
CA SER A 30 6.53 -4.11 -3.24
C SER A 30 6.65 -3.13 -2.08
N VAL A 31 7.61 -3.39 -1.20
CA VAL A 31 7.90 -2.57 -0.02
C VAL A 31 9.40 -2.34 0.04
N THR A 32 9.78 -1.08 -0.09
CA THR A 32 11.17 -0.60 0.06
C THR A 32 11.32 0.13 1.39
N ASP A 33 12.55 0.54 1.71
CA ASP A 33 12.81 1.29 2.95
C ASP A 33 12.19 2.70 2.94
N GLY A 34 11.81 3.22 1.76
CA GLY A 34 11.28 4.58 1.61
C GLY A 34 9.83 4.67 1.11
N ALA A 35 9.33 3.63 0.45
CA ALA A 35 8.01 3.64 -0.17
C ALA A 35 7.41 2.24 -0.36
N VAL A 36 6.08 2.21 -0.45
CA VAL A 36 5.28 1.04 -0.85
C VAL A 36 4.70 1.28 -2.24
N SER A 37 4.67 0.24 -3.07
CA SER A 37 4.01 0.26 -4.37
C SER A 37 2.71 -0.53 -4.30
N VAL A 38 1.61 0.07 -4.73
CA VAL A 38 0.28 -0.53 -4.71
C VAL A 38 -0.33 -0.45 -6.12
N ARG A 39 -0.77 -1.57 -6.66
CA ARG A 39 -1.60 -1.59 -7.87
C ARG A 39 -3.05 -1.36 -7.49
N THR A 40 -3.58 -0.19 -7.85
CA THR A 40 -4.96 0.18 -7.53
C THR A 40 -5.95 -0.72 -8.28
N SER A 41 -7.10 -0.94 -7.67
CA SER A 41 -8.25 -1.61 -8.32
C SER A 41 -9.44 -0.66 -8.27
N PRO A 42 -9.44 0.40 -9.10
CA PRO A 42 -10.49 1.41 -9.05
C PRO A 42 -11.81 0.83 -9.59
N SER A 43 -12.94 1.32 -9.09
CA SER A 43 -14.26 0.94 -9.63
C SER A 43 -14.50 1.48 -11.05
N TYR A 44 -13.68 2.43 -11.50
CA TYR A 44 -13.74 3.01 -12.84
C TYR A 44 -12.33 3.39 -13.31
N GLY A 45 -12.03 3.17 -14.59
CA GLY A 45 -10.71 3.42 -15.18
C GLY A 45 -9.77 2.22 -15.10
N PRO A 46 -8.58 2.30 -15.73
CA PRO A 46 -7.58 1.25 -15.65
C PRO A 46 -6.92 1.22 -14.25
N PRO A 47 -6.44 0.06 -13.80
CA PRO A 47 -5.51 -0.05 -12.68
C PRO A 47 -4.26 0.82 -12.89
N GLU A 48 -3.77 1.43 -11.81
CA GLU A 48 -2.55 2.24 -11.81
C GLU A 48 -1.60 1.77 -10.70
N ASP A 49 -0.30 1.84 -10.96
CA ASP A 49 0.72 1.55 -9.95
C ASP A 49 1.07 2.84 -9.20
N VAL A 50 0.72 2.90 -7.92
CA VAL A 50 0.88 4.07 -7.06
C VAL A 50 1.99 3.83 -6.05
N LEU A 51 2.93 4.77 -5.98
CA LEU A 51 4.00 4.78 -4.98
C LEU A 51 3.63 5.71 -3.82
N VAL A 52 3.53 5.15 -2.61
CA VAL A 52 3.25 5.89 -1.38
C VAL A 52 4.50 5.91 -0.50
N ARG A 53 4.96 7.10 -0.11
CA ARG A 53 6.15 7.25 0.74
C ARG A 53 5.83 6.84 2.18
N ILE A 54 6.68 6.05 2.81
CA ILE A 54 6.44 5.55 4.17
C ILE A 54 6.23 6.65 5.22
N PRO A 55 6.95 7.78 5.21
CA PRO A 55 6.76 8.85 6.19
C PRO A 55 5.37 9.51 6.18
N ILE A 56 4.57 9.34 5.10
CA ILE A 56 3.23 9.92 5.00
C ILE A 56 2.11 8.90 5.24
N ILE A 57 2.47 7.64 5.49
CA ILE A 57 1.50 6.58 5.79
C ILE A 57 1.10 6.71 7.26
N SER A 58 -0.19 6.89 7.49
CA SER A 58 -0.75 6.90 8.85
C SER A 58 -0.84 5.48 9.40
N TYR A 59 -1.40 4.57 8.60
CA TYR A 59 -1.42 3.13 8.85
C TYR A 59 -1.77 2.36 7.58
N VAL A 60 -1.58 1.04 7.60
CA VAL A 60 -2.02 0.13 6.55
C VAL A 60 -3.01 -0.84 7.14
N ARG A 61 -4.14 -1.04 6.45
CA ARG A 61 -5.13 -2.06 6.80
C ARG A 61 -4.95 -3.25 5.86
N LEU A 62 -4.76 -4.42 6.45
CA LEU A 62 -4.63 -5.69 5.76
C LEU A 62 -6.02 -6.32 5.65
N GLU A 63 -6.43 -6.71 4.44
CA GLU A 63 -7.66 -7.46 4.21
C GLU A 63 -7.26 -8.93 4.03
N GLY A 64 -7.11 -9.62 5.16
CA GLY A 64 -6.83 -11.07 5.23
C GLY A 64 -8.06 -11.94 5.04
#